data_AF-A0A7S3T7Z8-F1
#
_entry.id   AF-A0A7S3T7Z8-F1
#
_cell.length_a   1.000
_cell.length_b   1.000
_cell.length_c   1.000
_cell.angle_alpha   90.00
_cell.angle_beta   90.00
_cell.angle_gamma   90.00
#
_symmetry.space_group_name_H-M   'P 1'
#
loop_
_entity.id
_entity.type
_entity.pdbx_description
1 polymer ?
#
loop_
_entity_poly.entity_id
_entity_poly.type
_entity_poly.pdbx_seq_one_letter_code
_entity_poly.pdbx_strand_id
1 'polypeptide(L)'
;GLTYPDACIGSMRDRLLLSALWPYIAFLMLAVAIACHSLTELLLSGRADNLRRDLVRATQSRLIYWAILVAYLVLPSVSRSIFKSRLCESYDIDAFTGERRSYLVADLDVLCSADDDEYRGLDRYFWAFFVLWPVLVPLAFLALLLWIRNDVRAQRVGPVALACRFLWRDYDPAGGFLFWEVIDLVRKLFLASLVLFLDPEHGSSNMQRLFFATLISGFYLVVLAFARPFKRSEDLYFAGTANFFLMCCFASGVVIQLCESAAYDDDMCHTLVGFESARNASEFVVALTATMLALALIVVLFKTISAARAPTIRLASSGCHPVLELPPECHFHGFISHAWGTGQDSTHTVVRQLQLLLPGVRIWLDVDNLDDVGKLEASVADAMTFLIFLSAGYFRSWNCRRELYAALAANRPFIPIHEADVAKGGASIQALRD
;
A
#
# COMPACT_ATOMS: atom_id res chain seq x y z
N GLY A 1 0.13 16.35 11.62
CA GLY A 1 -0.47 17.65 11.93
C GLY A 1 0.64 18.67 11.96
N LEU A 2 0.45 19.81 11.31
CA LEU A 2 1.40 20.93 11.36
C LEU A 2 1.55 21.38 12.82
N THR A 3 2.79 21.59 13.24
CA THR A 3 3.27 21.82 14.62
C THR A 3 3.04 23.24 15.13
N TYR A 4 1.95 23.89 14.73
CA TYR A 4 1.59 25.21 15.23
C TYR A 4 0.49 25.04 16.29
N PRO A 5 0.56 25.76 17.44
CA PRO A 5 -0.54 25.77 18.39
C PRO A 5 -1.81 26.23 17.67
N ASP A 6 -2.89 25.46 17.78
CA ASP A 6 -4.15 25.76 17.10
C ASP A 6 -4.61 27.21 17.44
N ALA A 7 -4.35 27.67 18.67
CA ALA A 7 -4.62 29.03 19.14
C ALA A 7 -3.95 30.16 18.32
N CYS A 8 -2.90 29.88 17.54
CA CYS A 8 -2.22 30.89 16.72
C CYS A 8 -2.76 30.98 15.29
N ILE A 9 -3.65 30.06 14.87
CA ILE A 9 -4.19 29.99 13.51
C ILE A 9 -5.64 30.42 13.53
N GLY A 10 -5.90 31.73 13.50
CA GLY A 10 -7.20 32.34 13.19
C GLY A 10 -8.45 31.66 13.78
N SER A 11 -9.55 31.76 13.04
CA SER A 11 -10.84 31.12 13.37
C SER A 11 -10.81 29.61 13.09
N MET A 12 -11.72 28.84 13.71
CA MET A 12 -11.87 27.41 13.42
C MET A 12 -12.12 27.14 11.92
N ARG A 13 -12.77 28.07 11.21
CA ARG A 13 -12.96 28.00 9.75
C ARG A 13 -11.64 28.03 9.00
N ASP A 14 -10.71 28.90 9.38
CA ASP A 14 -9.40 29.01 8.72
C ASP A 14 -8.56 27.74 8.95
N ARG A 15 -8.60 27.20 10.18
CA ARG A 15 -7.97 25.92 10.52
C ARG A 15 -8.52 24.78 9.68
N LEU A 16 -9.84 24.71 9.52
CA LEU A 16 -10.49 23.68 8.69
C LEU A 16 -10.05 23.80 7.23
N LEU A 17 -10.08 25.00 6.65
CA LEU A 17 -9.64 25.26 5.27
C LEU A 17 -8.17 24.92 5.05
N LEU A 18 -7.28 25.38 5.93
CA LEU A 18 -5.85 25.06 5.85
C LEU A 18 -5.63 23.55 5.93
N SER A 19 -6.31 22.87 6.87
CA SER A 19 -6.19 21.42 7.06
C SER A 19 -6.72 20.62 5.87
N ALA A 20 -7.77 21.08 5.19
CA ALA A 20 -8.33 20.39 4.03
C ALA A 20 -7.62 20.74 2.71
N LEU A 21 -6.99 21.91 2.61
CA LEU A 21 -6.42 22.42 1.36
C LEU A 21 -4.91 22.22 1.22
N TRP A 22 -4.15 22.14 2.31
CA TRP A 22 -2.71 21.89 2.25
C TRP A 22 -2.29 20.64 1.44
N PRO A 23 -3.07 19.53 1.37
CA PRO A 23 -2.66 18.36 0.60
C PRO A 23 -2.66 18.65 -0.91
N TYR A 24 -3.57 19.51 -1.38
CA TYR A 24 -3.60 19.97 -2.77
C TYR A 24 -2.40 20.86 -3.07
N ILE A 25 -2.01 21.74 -2.14
CA ILE A 25 -0.81 22.58 -2.28
C ILE A 25 0.44 21.70 -2.35
N ALA A 26 0.56 20.72 -1.45
CA ALA A 26 1.67 19.76 -1.45
C ALA A 26 1.73 18.96 -2.76
N PHE A 27 0.58 18.52 -3.26
CA PHE A 27 0.49 17.83 -4.54
C PHE A 27 0.89 18.73 -5.72
N LEU A 28 0.42 19.98 -5.76
CA LEU A 28 0.79 20.95 -6.80
C LEU A 28 2.30 21.21 -6.80
N MET A 29 2.91 21.40 -5.63
CA MET A 29 4.37 21.59 -5.51
C MET A 29 5.14 20.37 -6.02
N LEU A 30 4.70 19.17 -5.65
CA LEU A 30 5.31 17.92 -6.11
C LEU A 30 5.13 17.74 -7.62
N ALA A 31 3.97 18.10 -8.16
CA ALA A 31 3.69 18.02 -9.58
C ALA A 31 4.58 18.97 -10.38
N VAL A 32 4.76 20.20 -9.90
CA VAL A 32 5.69 21.18 -10.48
C VAL A 32 7.13 20.66 -10.43
N ALA A 33 7.58 20.10 -9.31
CA ALA A 33 8.93 19.55 -9.18
C ALA A 33 9.20 18.42 -10.19
N ILE A 34 8.25 17.48 -10.34
CA ILE A 34 8.35 16.37 -11.30
C ILE A 34 8.31 16.90 -12.74
N ALA A 35 7.44 17.87 -13.04
CA ALA A 35 7.34 18.49 -14.35
C ALA A 35 8.65 19.21 -14.72
N CYS A 36 9.20 20.02 -13.81
CA CYS A 36 10.49 20.71 -13.99
C CYS A 36 11.62 19.71 -14.25
N HIS A 37 11.69 18.62 -13.48
CA HIS A 37 12.71 17.58 -13.67
C HIS A 37 12.59 16.92 -15.06
N SER A 38 11.36 16.55 -15.47
CA SER A 38 11.13 15.99 -16.80
C SER A 38 11.47 17.00 -17.92
N LEU A 39 11.19 18.29 -17.72
CA LEU A 39 11.53 19.34 -18.68
C LEU A 39 13.06 19.50 -18.79
N THR A 40 13.79 19.42 -17.68
CA THR A 40 15.26 19.45 -17.71
C THR A 40 15.84 18.24 -18.45
N GLU A 41 15.31 17.03 -18.24
CA GLU A 41 15.74 15.84 -18.98
C GLU A 41 15.45 15.98 -20.49
N LEU A 42 14.31 16.57 -20.86
CA LEU A 42 13.96 16.81 -22.25
C LEU A 42 14.90 17.84 -22.91
N LEU A 43 15.22 18.92 -22.21
CA LEU A 43 16.11 19.97 -22.72
C LEU A 43 17.56 19.47 -22.89
N LEU A 44 18.02 18.56 -22.01
CA LEU A 44 19.36 17.98 -22.06
C LEU A 44 19.52 16.88 -23.12
N SER A 45 18.43 16.21 -23.53
CA SER A 45 18.49 15.01 -24.37
C SER A 45 18.42 15.25 -25.88
N GLY A 46 18.07 16.47 -26.33
CA GLY A 46 18.21 16.91 -27.73
C GLY A 46 17.46 16.10 -28.80
N ARG A 47 16.56 15.19 -28.44
CA ARG A 47 15.78 14.33 -29.36
C ARG A 47 14.28 14.52 -29.13
N ALA A 48 13.56 14.97 -30.17
CA ALA A 48 12.32 15.74 -29.98
C ALA A 48 11.01 14.94 -29.83
N ASP A 49 10.75 13.88 -30.61
CA ASP A 49 9.34 13.45 -30.76
C ASP A 49 8.96 12.12 -30.07
N ASN A 50 9.74 11.05 -30.22
CA ASN A 50 9.42 9.78 -29.56
C ASN A 50 9.73 9.82 -28.05
N LEU A 51 10.84 10.45 -27.67
CA LEU A 51 11.22 10.64 -26.27
C LEU A 51 10.17 11.48 -25.50
N ARG A 52 9.56 12.47 -26.16
CA ARG A 52 8.54 13.33 -25.54
C ARG A 52 7.28 12.55 -25.15
N ARG A 53 6.80 11.63 -25.99
CA ARG A 53 5.59 10.83 -25.69
C ARG A 53 5.84 9.86 -24.53
N ASP A 54 6.99 9.21 -24.51
CA ASP A 54 7.35 8.27 -23.46
C ASP A 54 7.61 8.99 -22.13
N LEU A 55 8.26 10.15 -22.17
CA LEU A 55 8.48 11.00 -21.01
C LEU A 55 7.16 11.53 -20.43
N VAL A 56 6.23 11.99 -21.27
CA VAL A 56 4.90 12.45 -20.81
C VAL A 56 4.13 11.32 -20.13
N ARG A 57 4.14 10.11 -20.70
CA ARG A 57 3.48 8.93 -20.08
C ARG A 57 4.15 8.54 -18.76
N ALA A 58 5.48 8.55 -18.70
CA ALA A 58 6.23 8.25 -17.49
C ALA A 58 5.96 9.29 -16.39
N THR A 59 5.99 10.58 -16.74
CA THR A 59 5.66 11.69 -15.84
C THR A 59 4.22 11.57 -15.33
N GLN A 60 3.25 11.31 -16.20
CA GLN A 60 1.85 11.13 -15.82
C GLN A 60 1.67 9.96 -14.83
N SER A 61 2.30 8.81 -15.09
CA SER A 61 2.24 7.65 -14.18
C SER A 61 2.84 7.98 -12.81
N ARG A 62 3.98 8.70 -12.76
CA ARG A 62 4.60 9.18 -11.51
C ARG A 62 3.69 10.16 -10.76
N LEU A 63 3.06 11.10 -11.45
CA LEU A 63 2.12 12.05 -10.85
C LEU A 63 0.93 11.35 -10.22
N ILE A 64 0.33 10.38 -10.92
CA ILE A 64 -0.78 9.58 -10.39
C ILE A 64 -0.36 8.79 -9.15
N TYR A 65 0.81 8.12 -9.19
CA TYR A 65 1.34 7.38 -8.05
C TYR A 65 1.47 8.27 -6.80
N TRP A 66 2.09 9.44 -6.96
CA TRP A 66 2.27 10.38 -5.85
C TRP A 66 0.95 11.01 -5.39
N ALA A 67 0.02 11.28 -6.30
CA ALA A 67 -1.32 11.76 -5.94
C ALA A 67 -2.04 10.79 -5.01
N ILE A 68 -2.04 9.51 -5.38
CA ILE A 68 -2.65 8.43 -4.60
C ILE A 68 -1.95 8.28 -3.25
N LEU A 69 -0.61 8.28 -3.24
CA LEU A 69 0.17 8.12 -2.01
C LEU A 69 -0.06 9.27 -1.02
N VAL A 70 -0.04 10.52 -1.50
CA VAL A 70 -0.30 11.70 -0.66
C VAL A 70 -1.73 11.67 -0.15
N ALA A 71 -2.72 11.42 -1.02
CA ALA A 71 -4.12 11.32 -0.61
C ALA A 71 -4.33 10.23 0.46
N TYR A 72 -3.71 9.06 0.29
CA TYR A 72 -3.77 7.96 1.25
C TYR A 72 -3.17 8.33 2.62
N LEU A 73 -1.98 8.91 2.65
CA LEU A 73 -1.29 9.26 3.90
C LEU A 73 -2.01 10.36 4.68
N VAL A 74 -2.63 11.29 3.95
CA VAL A 74 -3.19 12.50 4.52
C VAL A 74 -4.67 12.32 4.91
N LEU A 75 -5.38 11.37 4.29
CA LEU A 75 -6.80 11.13 4.52
C LEU A 75 -7.18 10.98 6.00
N PRO A 76 -6.52 10.16 6.84
CA PRO A 76 -6.91 10.03 8.25
C PRO A 76 -6.72 11.33 9.04
N SER A 77 -5.66 12.09 8.74
CA SER A 77 -5.37 13.36 9.42
C SER A 77 -6.37 14.45 9.04
N VAL A 78 -6.70 14.57 7.75
CA VAL A 78 -7.67 15.57 7.25
C VAL A 78 -9.06 15.23 7.74
N SER A 79 -9.43 13.96 7.64
CA SER A 79 -10.70 13.46 8.18
C SER A 79 -10.81 13.86 9.65
N ARG A 80 -9.85 13.51 10.51
CA ARG A 80 -9.89 13.87 11.93
C ARG A 80 -10.09 15.38 12.18
N SER A 81 -9.44 16.24 11.39
CA SER A 81 -9.63 17.70 11.46
C SER A 81 -11.07 18.12 11.13
N ILE A 82 -11.65 17.52 10.09
CA ILE A 82 -13.06 17.75 9.70
C ILE A 82 -14.00 17.36 10.85
N PHE A 83 -13.84 16.18 11.45
CA PHE A 83 -14.70 15.75 12.56
C PHE A 83 -14.53 16.61 13.83
N LYS A 84 -13.34 17.15 14.09
CA LYS A 84 -13.12 18.09 15.21
C LYS A 84 -13.98 19.37 15.09
N SER A 85 -14.37 19.78 13.88
CA SER A 85 -15.23 20.96 13.69
C SER A 85 -16.68 20.78 14.16
N ARG A 86 -17.07 19.56 14.55
CA ARG A 86 -18.41 19.23 15.06
C ARG A 86 -18.41 18.66 16.48
N LEU A 87 -17.24 18.51 17.10
CA LEU A 87 -17.12 17.92 18.43
C LEU A 87 -17.41 18.96 19.51
N CYS A 88 -18.52 18.79 20.23
CA CYS A 88 -18.97 19.71 21.26
C CYS A 88 -18.83 19.09 22.66
N GLU A 89 -18.68 19.94 23.66
CA GLU A 89 -18.65 19.56 25.07
C GLU A 89 -19.61 20.45 25.84
N SER A 90 -20.51 19.82 26.60
CA SER A 90 -21.52 20.53 27.40
C SER A 90 -21.03 20.78 28.82
N TYR A 91 -21.19 22.03 29.26
CA TYR A 91 -20.87 22.48 30.62
C TYR A 91 -22.13 22.96 31.32
N ASP A 92 -22.26 22.65 32.60
CA ASP A 92 -23.32 23.15 33.47
C ASP A 92 -23.01 24.60 33.85
N ILE A 93 -23.89 25.54 33.48
CA ILE A 93 -23.72 26.97 33.79
C ILE A 93 -24.35 27.33 35.13
N ASP A 94 -25.45 26.66 35.46
CA ASP A 94 -26.17 26.91 36.70
C ASP A 94 -26.62 25.58 37.32
N ALA A 95 -26.03 25.28 38.47
CA ALA A 95 -26.28 24.07 39.25
C ALA A 95 -27.72 23.95 39.76
N PHE A 96 -28.49 25.05 39.77
CA PHE A 96 -29.84 25.10 40.31
C PHE A 96 -30.92 25.02 39.23
N THR A 97 -30.66 25.53 38.03
CA THR A 97 -31.60 25.47 36.90
C THR A 97 -31.32 24.31 35.94
N GLY A 98 -30.11 23.74 35.98
CA GLY A 98 -29.69 22.67 35.07
C GLY A 98 -29.46 23.17 33.65
N GLU A 99 -29.28 24.48 33.44
CA GLU A 99 -29.00 25.05 32.12
C GLU A 99 -27.58 24.65 31.69
N ARG A 100 -27.51 23.89 30.59
CA ARG A 100 -26.26 23.44 29.96
C ARG A 100 -25.97 24.28 28.72
N ARG A 101 -24.70 24.66 28.52
CA ARG A 101 -24.23 25.17 27.22
C ARG A 101 -23.11 24.34 26.68
N SER A 102 -23.18 24.07 25.39
CA SER A 102 -22.19 23.32 24.63
C SER A 102 -21.26 24.25 23.88
N TYR A 103 -19.95 24.04 24.03
CA TYR A 103 -18.91 24.74 23.29
C TYR A 103 -18.16 23.76 22.39
N LEU A 104 -17.56 24.26 21.32
CA LEU A 104 -16.76 23.43 20.43
C LEU A 104 -15.41 23.09 21.09
N VAL A 105 -15.05 21.81 21.17
CA VAL A 105 -13.79 21.36 21.83
C VAL A 105 -12.55 21.92 21.14
N ALA A 106 -12.62 22.14 19.82
CA ALA A 106 -11.52 22.69 19.04
C ALA A 106 -11.37 24.21 19.18
N ASP A 107 -12.43 24.90 19.61
CA ASP A 107 -12.49 26.34 19.77
C ASP A 107 -13.58 26.71 20.80
N LEU A 108 -13.17 26.90 22.05
CA LEU A 108 -14.10 27.11 23.17
C LEU A 108 -14.86 28.45 23.09
N ASP A 109 -14.48 29.33 22.17
CA ASP A 109 -15.17 30.60 21.92
C ASP A 109 -16.47 30.41 21.11
N VAL A 110 -16.62 29.28 20.40
CA VAL A 110 -17.78 28.99 19.54
C VAL A 110 -18.83 28.19 20.30
N LEU A 111 -20.07 28.69 20.35
CA LEU A 111 -21.18 27.97 20.95
C LEU A 111 -21.76 26.97 19.96
N CYS A 112 -21.87 25.72 20.38
CA CYS A 112 -22.60 24.68 19.64
C CYS A 112 -24.11 24.84 19.85
N SER A 113 -24.68 25.97 19.43
CA SER A 113 -26.11 26.23 19.48
C SER A 113 -26.64 26.57 18.08
N ALA A 114 -27.95 26.43 17.88
CA ALA A 114 -28.59 26.81 16.62
C ALA A 114 -28.59 28.34 16.40
N ASP A 115 -28.38 29.11 17.47
CA ASP A 115 -28.41 30.57 17.48
C ASP A 115 -27.05 31.20 17.16
N ASP A 116 -25.96 30.42 17.15
CA ASP A 116 -24.62 30.89 16.79
C ASP A 116 -24.41 30.81 15.26
N ASP A 117 -24.24 31.99 14.64
CA ASP A 117 -24.01 32.12 13.20
C ASP A 117 -22.67 31.50 12.75
N GLU A 118 -21.65 31.50 13.61
CA GLU A 118 -20.34 30.93 13.29
C GLU A 118 -20.43 29.40 13.21
N TYR A 119 -21.13 28.78 14.17
CA TYR A 119 -21.39 27.34 14.18
C TYR A 119 -22.22 26.88 12.97
N ARG A 120 -23.27 27.65 12.61
CA ARG A 120 -24.07 27.38 11.40
C ARG A 120 -23.26 27.54 10.12
N GLY A 121 -22.30 28.47 10.09
CA GLY A 121 -21.38 28.65 8.98
C GLY A 121 -20.50 27.42 8.74
N LEU A 122 -20.04 26.77 9.82
CA LEU A 122 -19.18 25.58 9.78
C LEU A 122 -19.87 24.35 9.17
N ASP A 123 -21.19 24.20 9.34
CA ASP A 123 -21.93 23.01 8.88
C ASP A 123 -21.80 22.78 7.36
N ARG A 124 -21.84 23.85 6.57
CA ARG A 124 -21.66 23.77 5.10
C ARG A 124 -20.27 23.26 4.72
N TYR A 125 -19.23 23.74 5.41
CA TYR A 125 -17.85 23.30 5.16
C TYR A 125 -17.63 21.87 5.63
N PHE A 126 -18.21 21.50 6.78
CA PHE A 126 -18.15 20.14 7.31
C PHE A 126 -18.68 19.13 6.29
N TRP A 127 -19.91 19.31 5.79
CA TRP A 127 -20.51 18.37 4.84
C TRP A 127 -19.75 18.33 3.50
N ALA A 128 -19.31 19.50 3.00
CA ALA A 128 -18.53 19.56 1.77
C ALA A 128 -17.23 18.74 1.88
N PHE A 129 -16.47 18.92 2.97
CA PHE A 129 -15.22 18.20 3.17
C PHE A 129 -15.42 16.75 3.60
N PHE A 130 -16.49 16.43 4.32
CA PHE A 130 -16.85 15.06 4.68
C PHE A 130 -17.14 14.21 3.44
N VAL A 131 -17.92 14.73 2.50
CA VAL A 131 -18.19 14.04 1.23
C VAL A 131 -16.91 13.91 0.40
N LEU A 132 -16.10 14.97 0.34
CA LEU A 132 -14.89 14.99 -0.47
C LEU A 132 -13.81 14.02 0.02
N TRP A 133 -13.55 13.97 1.33
CA TRP A 133 -12.42 13.23 1.89
C TRP A 133 -12.83 11.84 2.41
N PRO A 134 -13.50 11.70 3.57
CA PRO A 134 -13.95 10.41 4.10
C PRO A 134 -14.73 9.51 3.13
N VAL A 135 -15.50 10.09 2.19
CA VAL A 135 -16.39 9.32 1.31
C VAL A 135 -15.80 9.15 -0.10
N LEU A 136 -15.54 10.24 -0.81
CA LEU A 136 -15.17 10.18 -2.22
C LEU A 136 -13.77 9.59 -2.45
N VAL A 137 -12.78 9.86 -1.58
CA VAL A 137 -11.41 9.34 -1.76
C VAL A 137 -11.36 7.80 -1.64
N PRO A 138 -11.91 7.15 -0.60
CA PRO A 138 -11.96 5.69 -0.55
C PRO A 138 -12.75 5.07 -1.71
N LEU A 139 -13.87 5.70 -2.12
CA LEU A 139 -14.65 5.24 -3.27
C LEU A 139 -13.86 5.35 -4.58
N ALA A 140 -13.08 6.42 -4.76
CA ALA A 140 -12.20 6.58 -5.92
C ALA A 140 -11.12 5.48 -5.94
N PHE A 141 -10.51 5.15 -4.80
CA PHE A 141 -9.55 4.04 -4.72
C PHE A 141 -10.22 2.70 -5.03
N LEU A 142 -11.42 2.45 -4.50
CA LEU A 142 -12.16 1.23 -4.79
C LEU A 142 -12.51 1.13 -6.29
N ALA A 143 -13.05 2.19 -6.89
CA ALA A 143 -13.39 2.22 -8.31
C ALA A 143 -12.16 1.99 -9.20
N LEU A 144 -11.03 2.60 -8.85
CA LEU A 144 -9.76 2.44 -9.55
C LEU A 144 -9.26 0.99 -9.47
N LEU A 145 -9.32 0.37 -8.28
CA LEU A 145 -8.94 -1.02 -8.07
C LEU A 145 -9.87 -2.00 -8.80
N LEU A 146 -11.17 -1.74 -8.82
CA LEU A 146 -12.15 -2.54 -9.57
C LEU A 146 -11.92 -2.44 -11.08
N TRP A 147 -11.54 -1.26 -11.58
CA TRP A 147 -11.25 -1.05 -12.98
C TRP A 147 -9.99 -1.81 -13.43
N ILE A 148 -8.90 -1.75 -12.67
CA ILE A 148 -7.64 -2.45 -13.01
C ILE A 148 -7.67 -3.95 -12.68
N ARG A 149 -8.73 -4.45 -12.02
CA ARG A 149 -8.79 -5.82 -11.47
C ARG A 149 -8.53 -6.89 -12.51
N ASN A 150 -9.15 -6.77 -13.69
CA ASN A 150 -9.04 -7.79 -14.74
C ASN A 150 -7.63 -7.79 -15.33
N ASP A 151 -7.05 -6.61 -15.54
CA ASP A 151 -5.69 -6.43 -16.06
C ASP A 151 -4.64 -6.99 -15.10
N VAL A 152 -4.77 -6.70 -13.81
CA VAL A 152 -3.86 -7.21 -12.77
C VAL A 152 -3.98 -8.72 -12.62
N ARG A 153 -5.19 -9.29 -12.69
CA ARG A 153 -5.40 -10.75 -12.65
C ARG A 153 -4.79 -11.44 -13.85
N ALA A 154 -4.93 -10.85 -15.04
CA ALA A 154 -4.32 -11.33 -16.27
C ALA A 154 -2.80 -11.07 -16.36
N GLN A 155 -2.17 -10.53 -15.29
CA GLN A 155 -0.76 -10.10 -15.26
C GLN A 155 -0.38 -9.08 -16.35
N ARG A 156 -1.37 -8.35 -16.89
CA ARG A 156 -1.18 -7.30 -17.90
C ARG A 156 -1.11 -5.94 -17.21
N VAL A 157 0.03 -5.62 -16.61
CA VAL A 157 0.18 -4.39 -15.84
C VAL A 157 0.28 -3.18 -16.78
N GLY A 158 -0.85 -2.52 -17.04
CA GLY A 158 -0.91 -1.24 -17.73
C GLY A 158 -0.30 -0.08 -16.92
N PRO A 159 -0.11 1.10 -17.54
CA PRO A 159 0.53 2.26 -16.90
C PRO A 159 -0.24 2.79 -15.69
N VAL A 160 -1.57 2.67 -15.68
CA VAL A 160 -2.41 3.03 -14.52
C VAL A 160 -2.29 1.99 -13.42
N ALA A 161 -2.32 0.69 -13.76
CA ALA A 161 -2.11 -0.38 -12.79
C ALA A 161 -0.73 -0.27 -12.11
N LEU A 162 0.29 0.16 -12.85
CA LEU A 162 1.62 0.45 -12.32
C LEU A 162 1.62 1.68 -11.40
N ALA A 163 0.91 2.75 -11.76
CA ALA A 163 0.78 3.93 -10.89
C ALA A 163 0.04 3.60 -9.58
N CYS A 164 -0.90 2.65 -9.62
CA CYS A 164 -1.66 2.20 -8.45
C CYS A 164 -0.97 1.08 -7.68
N ARG A 165 0.27 0.72 -8.03
CA ARG A 165 0.99 -0.43 -7.45
C ARG A 165 1.02 -0.41 -5.93
N PHE A 166 1.08 0.76 -5.31
CA PHE A 166 1.02 0.91 -3.87
C PHE A 166 -0.23 0.26 -3.24
N LEU A 167 -1.39 0.35 -3.90
CA LEU A 167 -2.66 -0.12 -3.34
C LEU A 167 -2.86 -1.63 -3.42
N TRP A 168 -2.23 -2.32 -4.37
CA TRP A 168 -2.56 -3.73 -4.66
C TRP A 168 -1.37 -4.69 -4.65
N ARG A 169 -0.12 -4.21 -4.79
CA ARG A 169 1.04 -5.07 -5.06
C ARG A 169 1.23 -6.16 -4.01
N ASP A 170 1.02 -5.83 -2.75
CA ASP A 170 1.37 -6.69 -1.62
C ASP A 170 0.25 -7.70 -1.29
N TYR A 171 -0.92 -7.55 -1.93
CA TYR A 171 -2.10 -8.41 -1.76
C TYR A 171 -2.25 -9.43 -2.89
N ASP A 172 -2.80 -10.60 -2.56
CA ASP A 172 -3.02 -11.66 -3.53
C ASP A 172 -4.23 -11.37 -4.47
N PRO A 173 -4.00 -11.19 -5.79
CA PRO A 173 -5.08 -10.97 -6.76
C PRO A 173 -5.93 -12.22 -7.01
N ALA A 174 -5.40 -13.44 -6.79
CA ALA A 174 -6.10 -14.70 -7.05
C ALA A 174 -7.22 -14.93 -6.03
N GLY A 175 -6.94 -14.75 -4.74
CA GLY A 175 -7.93 -14.80 -3.65
C GLY A 175 -8.98 -13.68 -3.67
N GLY A 176 -8.88 -12.72 -4.60
CA GLY A 176 -9.83 -11.61 -4.73
C GLY A 176 -9.63 -10.48 -3.72
N PHE A 177 -8.52 -10.47 -2.98
CA PHE A 177 -8.22 -9.48 -1.94
C PHE A 177 -7.55 -8.19 -2.45
N LEU A 178 -7.70 -7.88 -3.74
CA LEU A 178 -7.08 -6.70 -4.37
C LEU A 178 -7.51 -5.37 -3.72
N PHE A 179 -8.70 -5.33 -3.11
CA PHE A 179 -9.27 -4.15 -2.44
C PHE A 179 -8.97 -4.09 -0.94
N TRP A 180 -8.10 -4.98 -0.41
CA TRP A 180 -7.84 -5.04 1.02
C TRP A 180 -7.28 -3.72 1.60
N GLU A 181 -6.48 -3.01 0.82
CA GLU A 181 -5.98 -1.69 1.22
C GLU A 181 -7.10 -0.69 1.51
N VAL A 182 -8.23 -0.78 0.78
CA VAL A 182 -9.41 0.06 1.02
C VAL A 182 -10.10 -0.35 2.33
N ILE A 183 -10.17 -1.65 2.64
CA ILE A 183 -10.71 -2.13 3.92
C ILE A 183 -9.87 -1.60 5.08
N ASP A 184 -8.53 -1.69 4.97
CA ASP A 184 -7.63 -1.18 5.99
C ASP A 184 -7.73 0.35 6.13
N LEU A 185 -7.93 1.06 5.01
CA LEU A 185 -8.17 2.51 5.01
C LEU A 185 -9.49 2.88 5.72
N VAL A 186 -10.58 2.15 5.47
CA VAL A 186 -11.86 2.35 6.14
C VAL A 186 -11.73 2.09 7.65
N ARG A 187 -10.98 1.06 8.05
CA ARG A 187 -10.65 0.81 9.46
C ARG A 187 -9.88 1.97 10.09
N LYS A 188 -8.82 2.46 9.43
CA LYS A 188 -8.04 3.62 9.88
C LYS A 188 -8.91 4.87 10.03
N LEU A 189 -9.78 5.13 9.04
CA LEU A 189 -10.73 6.24 9.07
C LEU A 189 -11.72 6.09 10.22
N PHE A 190 -12.22 4.88 10.47
CA PHE A 190 -13.12 4.64 11.59
C PHE A 190 -12.44 4.97 12.92
N LEU A 191 -11.28 4.37 13.18
CA LEU A 191 -10.53 4.53 14.43
C LEU A 191 -10.02 5.96 14.65
N ALA A 192 -9.63 6.67 13.59
CA ALA A 192 -9.09 8.02 13.70
C ALA A 192 -10.17 9.11 13.77
N SER A 193 -11.37 8.85 13.28
CA SER A 193 -12.34 9.90 12.96
C SER A 193 -13.78 9.55 13.31
N LEU A 194 -14.32 8.42 12.82
CA LEU A 194 -15.73 8.07 13.08
C LEU A 194 -16.01 7.75 14.56
N VAL A 195 -15.00 7.27 15.30
CA VAL A 195 -15.10 7.06 16.75
C VAL A 195 -15.47 8.36 17.50
N LEU A 196 -15.18 9.54 16.94
CA LEU A 196 -15.54 10.83 17.55
C LEU A 196 -17.06 11.11 17.51
N PHE A 197 -17.83 10.43 16.66
CA PHE A 197 -19.29 10.55 16.62
C PHE A 197 -19.99 9.71 17.69
N LEU A 198 -19.27 8.81 18.37
CA LEU A 198 -19.81 8.07 19.51
C LEU A 198 -19.87 9.04 20.71
N ASP A 199 -21.10 9.50 20.98
CA ASP A 199 -21.47 10.54 21.95
C ASP A 199 -20.88 11.93 21.65
N PRO A 200 -21.56 12.73 20.80
CA PRO A 200 -21.12 14.08 20.44
C PRO A 200 -21.46 15.15 21.49
N GLU A 201 -22.25 14.83 22.53
CA GLU A 201 -22.82 15.82 23.48
C GLU A 201 -22.09 15.85 24.83
N HIS A 202 -21.49 14.74 25.27
CA HIS A 202 -20.83 14.63 26.59
C HIS A 202 -19.30 14.69 26.56
N GLY A 203 -18.70 15.24 25.49
CA GLY A 203 -17.28 15.59 25.52
C GLY A 203 -16.29 14.42 25.45
N SER A 204 -15.01 14.75 25.50
CA SER A 204 -13.86 13.92 25.11
C SER A 204 -13.55 12.69 26.01
N SER A 205 -14.35 12.42 27.04
CA SER A 205 -13.99 11.56 28.19
C SER A 205 -14.64 10.17 28.20
N ASN A 206 -15.34 9.75 27.15
CA ASN A 206 -16.09 8.51 27.23
C ASN A 206 -15.26 7.26 26.92
N MET A 207 -15.08 6.44 27.96
CA MET A 207 -14.59 5.06 27.93
C MET A 207 -15.21 4.23 26.78
N GLN A 208 -16.44 4.56 26.37
CA GLN A 208 -17.15 3.98 25.24
C GLN A 208 -16.34 4.06 23.92
N ARG A 209 -15.70 5.20 23.63
CA ARG A 209 -14.91 5.39 22.39
C ARG A 209 -13.74 4.40 22.32
N LEU A 210 -13.05 4.24 23.44
CA LEU A 210 -11.92 3.32 23.59
C LEU A 210 -12.38 1.85 23.55
N PHE A 211 -13.54 1.56 24.14
CA PHE A 211 -14.16 0.24 24.08
C PHE A 211 -14.51 -0.17 22.65
N PHE A 212 -15.21 0.69 21.89
CA PHE A 212 -15.53 0.41 20.48
C PHE A 212 -14.27 0.32 19.60
N ALA A 213 -13.27 1.16 19.84
CA ALA A 213 -11.99 1.08 19.14
C ALA A 213 -11.27 -0.26 19.39
N THR A 214 -11.32 -0.78 20.62
CA THR A 214 -10.81 -2.11 20.99
C THR A 214 -11.58 -3.21 20.27
N LEU A 215 -12.92 -3.16 20.29
CA LEU A 215 -13.79 -4.16 19.63
C LEU A 215 -13.52 -4.25 18.13
N ILE A 216 -13.43 -3.10 17.45
CA ILE A 216 -13.21 -3.04 16.01
C ILE A 216 -11.81 -3.50 15.63
N SER A 217 -10.80 -3.17 16.44
CA SER A 217 -9.43 -3.67 16.25
C SER A 217 -9.37 -5.19 16.42
N GLY A 218 -10.07 -5.74 17.42
CA GLY A 218 -10.20 -7.19 17.62
C GLY A 218 -10.95 -7.88 16.47
N PHE A 219 -12.08 -7.32 16.02
CA PHE A 219 -12.81 -7.84 14.87
C PHE A 219 -11.96 -7.84 13.60
N TYR A 220 -11.22 -6.77 13.34
CA TYR A 220 -10.32 -6.71 12.20
C TYR A 220 -9.19 -7.74 12.29
N LEU A 221 -8.65 -7.98 13.49
CA LEU A 221 -7.64 -9.03 13.68
C LEU A 221 -8.18 -10.42 13.34
N VAL A 222 -9.43 -10.71 13.73
CA VAL A 222 -10.12 -11.95 13.36
C VAL A 222 -10.29 -12.05 11.84
N VAL A 223 -10.81 -10.99 11.21
CA VAL A 223 -10.97 -10.91 9.75
C VAL A 223 -9.64 -11.10 9.03
N LEU A 224 -8.56 -10.50 9.53
CA LEU A 224 -7.21 -10.64 8.98
C LEU A 224 -6.68 -12.08 9.09
N ALA A 225 -6.92 -12.75 10.22
CA ALA A 225 -6.49 -14.13 10.46
C ALA A 225 -7.19 -15.14 9.54
N PHE A 226 -8.46 -14.91 9.22
CA PHE A 226 -9.25 -15.75 8.31
C PHE A 226 -8.99 -15.44 6.83
N ALA A 227 -8.97 -14.17 6.44
CA ALA A 227 -8.87 -13.78 5.04
C ALA A 227 -7.46 -13.96 4.45
N ARG A 228 -6.41 -13.77 5.27
CA ARG A 228 -4.99 -13.89 4.86
C ARG A 228 -4.67 -13.21 3.51
N PRO A 229 -4.90 -11.90 3.39
CA PRO A 229 -4.89 -11.18 2.11
C PRO A 229 -3.49 -10.97 1.52
N PHE A 230 -2.44 -11.09 2.32
CA PHE A 230 -1.05 -10.80 1.93
C PHE A 230 -0.42 -11.96 1.17
N LYS A 231 0.38 -11.63 0.14
CA LYS A 231 1.17 -12.64 -0.61
C LYS A 231 2.24 -13.31 0.24
N ARG A 232 2.81 -12.57 1.19
CA ARG A 232 3.87 -13.03 2.08
C ARG A 232 3.33 -13.24 3.48
N SER A 233 3.65 -14.38 4.09
CA SER A 233 3.27 -14.69 5.46
C SER A 233 3.89 -13.73 6.48
N GLU A 234 5.11 -13.25 6.22
CA GLU A 234 5.79 -12.26 7.07
C GLU A 234 4.98 -10.95 7.20
N ASP A 235 4.45 -10.45 6.08
CA ASP A 235 3.66 -9.21 6.05
C ASP A 235 2.33 -9.38 6.80
N LEU A 236 1.73 -10.57 6.71
CA LEU A 236 0.55 -10.94 7.50
C LEU A 236 0.82 -10.93 9.01
N TYR A 237 1.92 -11.52 9.46
CA TYR A 237 2.29 -11.52 10.89
C TYR A 237 2.61 -10.11 11.37
N PHE A 238 3.28 -9.29 10.55
CA PHE A 238 3.55 -7.90 10.89
C PHE A 238 2.25 -7.08 11.05
N ALA A 239 1.32 -7.21 10.11
CA ALA A 239 0.01 -6.58 10.19
C ALA A 239 -0.80 -7.07 11.40
N GLY A 240 -0.75 -8.37 11.70
CA GLY A 240 -1.39 -8.96 12.88
C GLY A 240 -0.84 -8.38 14.19
N THR A 241 0.49 -8.36 14.35
CA THR A 241 1.17 -7.81 15.53
C THR A 241 0.87 -6.33 15.71
N ALA A 242 0.87 -5.54 14.63
CA ALA A 242 0.54 -4.12 14.70
C ALA A 242 -0.91 -3.87 15.16
N ASN A 243 -1.87 -4.68 14.72
CA ASN A 243 -3.27 -4.58 15.16
C ASN A 243 -3.47 -5.06 16.59
N PHE A 244 -2.79 -6.13 17.00
CA PHE A 244 -2.79 -6.59 18.39
C PHE A 244 -2.26 -5.49 19.32
N PHE A 245 -1.14 -4.87 18.95
CA PHE A 245 -0.59 -3.75 19.71
C PHE A 245 -1.55 -2.56 19.80
N LEU A 246 -2.20 -2.19 18.69
CA LEU A 246 -3.21 -1.14 18.68
C LEU A 246 -4.37 -1.45 19.66
N MET A 247 -4.82 -2.71 19.69
CA MET A 247 -5.82 -3.19 20.64
C MET A 247 -5.35 -3.05 22.09
N CYS A 248 -4.10 -3.41 22.39
CA CYS A 248 -3.49 -3.19 23.71
C CYS A 248 -3.47 -1.71 24.10
N CYS A 249 -3.11 -0.81 23.18
CA CYS A 249 -3.12 0.64 23.44
C CYS A 249 -4.53 1.15 23.79
N PHE A 250 -5.56 0.70 23.06
CA PHE A 250 -6.94 1.11 23.37
C PHE A 250 -7.43 0.51 24.71
N ALA A 251 -7.10 -0.75 24.99
CA ALA A 251 -7.41 -1.39 26.28
C ALA A 251 -6.72 -0.67 27.45
N SER A 252 -5.44 -0.31 27.32
CA SER A 252 -4.75 0.50 28.32
C SER A 252 -5.34 1.91 28.45
N GLY A 253 -5.84 2.50 27.35
CA GLY A 253 -6.59 3.75 27.40
C GLY A 253 -7.84 3.65 28.27
N VAL A 254 -8.58 2.54 28.17
CA VAL A 254 -9.74 2.26 29.04
C VAL A 254 -9.29 2.20 30.51
N VAL A 255 -8.19 1.51 30.79
CA VAL A 255 -7.61 1.43 32.14
C VAL A 255 -7.24 2.81 32.68
N ILE A 256 -6.61 3.67 31.87
CA ILE A 256 -6.22 5.02 32.30
C ILE A 256 -7.46 5.83 32.69
N GLN A 257 -8.52 5.81 31.88
CA GLN A 257 -9.75 6.53 32.21
C GLN A 257 -10.47 5.96 33.42
N LEU A 258 -10.51 4.63 33.57
CA LEU A 258 -11.06 3.99 34.77
C LEU A 258 -10.31 4.45 36.02
N CYS A 259 -8.99 4.43 36.00
CA CYS A 259 -8.16 4.83 37.13
C CYS A 259 -8.20 6.34 37.42
N GLU A 260 -8.43 7.18 36.41
CA GLU A 260 -8.65 8.63 36.60
C GLU A 260 -10.03 8.91 37.21
N SER A 261 -11.08 8.21 36.76
CA SER A 261 -12.43 8.32 37.33
C SER A 261 -12.54 7.74 38.76
N ALA A 262 -11.70 6.74 39.06
CA ALA A 262 -11.60 6.10 40.36
C ALA A 262 -10.76 6.87 41.37
N ALA A 263 -10.20 8.03 41.03
CA ALA A 263 -9.36 8.83 41.93
C ALA A 263 -10.08 9.33 43.20
N TYR A 264 -11.39 9.06 43.35
CA TYR A 264 -12.15 9.26 44.58
C TYR A 264 -12.18 8.03 45.52
N ASP A 265 -11.77 6.85 45.05
CA ASP A 265 -11.61 5.60 45.81
C ASP A 265 -10.20 5.01 45.53
N ASP A 266 -9.24 5.31 46.43
CA ASP A 266 -7.79 5.06 46.28
C ASP A 266 -7.41 3.60 45.92
N ASP A 267 -8.26 2.60 46.20
CA ASP A 267 -7.94 1.17 46.00
C ASP A 267 -8.69 0.51 44.83
N MET A 268 -9.58 1.23 44.14
CA MET A 268 -10.42 0.63 43.09
C MET A 268 -9.62 0.30 41.82
N CYS A 269 -8.65 1.15 41.44
CA CYS A 269 -7.76 0.90 40.29
C CYS A 269 -6.86 -0.34 40.50
N HIS A 270 -6.30 -0.48 41.71
CA HIS A 270 -5.46 -1.63 42.06
C HIS A 270 -6.29 -2.91 42.16
N THR A 271 -7.50 -2.85 42.74
CA THR A 271 -8.38 -4.02 42.86
C THR A 271 -8.90 -4.52 41.50
N LEU A 272 -9.18 -3.63 40.55
CA LEU A 272 -9.78 -4.00 39.27
C LEU A 272 -8.75 -4.39 38.21
N VAL A 273 -7.59 -3.72 38.17
CA VAL A 273 -6.59 -3.87 37.10
C VAL A 273 -5.19 -4.23 37.61
N GLY A 274 -4.90 -4.05 38.91
CA GLY A 274 -3.59 -4.32 39.49
C GLY A 274 -2.56 -3.19 39.29
N PHE A 275 -2.98 -2.02 38.80
CA PHE A 275 -2.12 -0.83 38.74
C PHE A 275 -2.38 0.08 39.94
N GLU A 276 -1.32 0.62 40.54
CA GLU A 276 -1.43 1.55 41.67
C GLU A 276 -1.95 2.94 41.25
N SER A 277 -1.78 3.34 39.99
CA SER A 277 -2.24 4.65 39.50
C SER A 277 -2.38 4.71 37.98
N ALA A 278 -3.11 5.71 37.49
CA ALA A 278 -3.22 6.04 36.07
C ALA A 278 -1.85 6.37 35.42
N ARG A 279 -0.89 6.85 36.22
CA ARG A 279 0.48 7.13 35.78
C ARG A 279 1.22 5.84 35.41
N ASN A 280 1.14 4.80 36.23
CA ASN A 280 1.79 3.51 35.96
C ASN A 280 1.23 2.86 34.68
N ALA A 281 -0.09 2.96 34.47
CA ALA A 281 -0.73 2.49 33.24
C ALA A 281 -0.27 3.28 32.00
N SER A 282 -0.08 4.60 32.13
CA SER A 282 0.44 5.46 31.05
C SER A 282 1.91 5.14 30.73
N GLU A 283 2.74 4.92 31.75
CA GLU A 283 4.15 4.53 31.60
C GLU A 283 4.28 3.17 30.88
N PHE A 284 3.40 2.21 31.18
CA PHE A 284 3.32 0.94 30.46
C PHE A 284 3.02 1.13 28.97
N VAL A 285 2.05 1.99 28.61
CA VAL A 285 1.75 2.29 27.19
C VAL A 285 2.95 2.92 26.50
N VAL A 286 3.60 3.90 27.14
CA VAL A 286 4.80 4.54 26.57
C VAL A 286 5.90 3.52 26.34
N ALA A 287 6.18 2.65 27.32
CA ALA A 287 7.17 1.58 27.17
C ALA A 287 6.82 0.64 26.00
N LEU A 288 5.56 0.19 25.93
CA LEU A 288 5.08 -0.70 24.86
C LEU A 288 5.23 -0.05 23.47
N THR A 289 4.87 1.23 23.35
CA THR A 289 5.04 1.99 22.08
C THR A 289 6.50 2.15 21.68
N ALA A 290 7.39 2.44 22.64
CA ALA A 290 8.82 2.57 22.39
C ALA A 290 9.45 1.25 21.97
N THR A 291 9.10 0.14 22.62
CA THR A 291 9.55 -1.20 22.25
C THR A 291 9.10 -1.56 20.83
N MET A 292 7.85 -1.29 20.47
CA MET A 292 7.34 -1.55 19.13
C MET A 292 8.06 -0.73 18.06
N LEU A 293 8.31 0.55 18.32
CA LEU A 293 9.05 1.40 17.40
C LEU A 293 10.48 0.87 17.20
N ALA A 294 11.16 0.47 18.27
CA ALA A 294 12.49 -0.12 18.19
C ALA A 294 12.48 -1.43 17.37
N LEU A 295 11.54 -2.34 17.62
CA LEU A 295 11.40 -3.59 16.87
C LEU A 295 11.11 -3.34 15.39
N ALA A 296 10.21 -2.41 15.06
CA ALA A 296 9.90 -2.04 13.69
C ALA A 296 11.12 -1.49 12.96
N LEU A 297 11.91 -0.61 13.61
CA LEU A 297 13.16 -0.09 13.05
C LEU A 297 14.19 -1.19 12.82
N ILE A 298 14.34 -2.14 13.76
CA ILE A 298 15.23 -3.29 13.62
C ILE A 298 14.81 -4.16 12.42
N VAL A 299 13.51 -4.46 12.27
CA VAL A 299 13.00 -5.24 11.14
C VAL A 299 13.24 -4.53 9.81
N VAL A 300 12.98 -3.23 9.74
CA VAL A 300 13.24 -2.42 8.54
C VAL A 300 14.74 -2.40 8.22
N LEU A 301 15.59 -2.21 9.23
CA LEU A 301 17.04 -2.23 9.05
C LEU A 301 17.53 -3.61 8.58
N PHE A 302 17.02 -4.68 9.18
CA PHE A 302 17.35 -6.04 8.77
C PHE A 302 16.92 -6.31 7.33
N LYS A 303 15.68 -5.97 6.97
CA LYS A 303 15.15 -6.16 5.60
C LYS A 303 15.92 -5.33 4.58
N THR A 304 16.29 -4.08 4.90
CA THR A 304 17.08 -3.23 3.99
C THR A 304 18.50 -3.77 3.81
N ILE A 305 19.15 -4.22 4.89
CA ILE A 305 20.47 -4.86 4.82
C ILE A 305 20.41 -6.17 4.04
N SER A 306 19.43 -7.03 4.31
CA SER A 306 19.24 -8.29 3.59
C SER A 306 18.95 -8.06 2.11
N ALA A 307 18.12 -7.08 1.77
CA ALA A 307 17.86 -6.71 0.38
C ALA A 307 19.10 -6.14 -0.32
N ALA A 308 19.89 -5.32 0.38
CA ALA A 308 21.14 -4.78 -0.16
C ALA A 308 22.22 -5.85 -0.36
N ARG A 309 22.23 -6.88 0.50
CA ARG A 309 23.15 -8.02 0.43
C ARG A 309 22.64 -9.17 -0.45
N ALA A 310 21.42 -9.08 -0.97
CA ALA A 310 20.88 -10.12 -1.85
C ALA A 310 21.78 -10.25 -3.09
N PRO A 311 22.21 -11.48 -3.44
CA PRO A 311 23.08 -11.67 -4.59
C PRO A 311 22.34 -11.19 -5.84
N THR A 312 22.94 -10.25 -6.56
CA THR A 312 22.42 -9.72 -7.82
C THR A 312 23.52 -9.77 -8.87
N ILE A 313 23.16 -10.04 -10.11
CA ILE A 313 24.11 -10.02 -11.23
C ILE A 313 24.47 -8.56 -11.53
N ARG A 314 25.77 -8.29 -11.57
CA ARG A 314 26.36 -6.97 -11.85
C ARG A 314 27.38 -7.11 -12.96
N LEU A 315 27.54 -6.06 -13.77
CA LEU A 315 28.57 -6.02 -14.81
C LEU A 315 29.96 -6.06 -14.17
N ALA A 316 30.81 -7.02 -14.59
CA ALA A 316 32.15 -7.19 -14.02
C ALA A 316 33.04 -5.94 -14.22
N SER A 317 32.83 -5.19 -15.31
CA SER A 317 33.61 -3.99 -15.64
C SER A 317 33.24 -2.76 -14.80
N SER A 318 31.96 -2.59 -14.42
CA SER A 318 31.45 -1.36 -13.82
C SER A 318 30.77 -1.54 -12.46
N GLY A 319 30.49 -2.76 -12.02
CA GLY A 319 29.71 -3.06 -10.81
C GLY A 319 28.24 -2.60 -10.87
N CYS A 320 27.82 -2.00 -11.99
CA CYS A 320 26.48 -1.50 -12.20
C CYS A 320 25.51 -2.64 -12.52
N HIS A 321 24.22 -2.40 -12.28
CA HIS A 321 23.19 -3.29 -12.76
C HIS A 321 23.19 -3.34 -14.29
N PRO A 322 22.96 -4.51 -14.91
CA PRO A 322 22.83 -4.61 -16.35
C PRO A 322 21.61 -3.80 -16.80
N VAL A 323 21.78 -3.06 -17.89
CA VAL A 323 20.70 -2.28 -18.49
C VAL A 323 19.75 -3.25 -19.18
N LEU A 324 18.54 -3.37 -18.62
CA LEU A 324 17.46 -4.23 -19.12
C LEU A 324 16.50 -3.40 -19.98
N GLU A 325 17.02 -2.80 -21.05
CA GLU A 325 16.22 -2.04 -22.01
C GLU A 325 15.52 -2.99 -22.99
N LEU A 326 14.24 -2.73 -23.24
CA LEU A 326 13.43 -3.48 -24.19
C LEU A 326 13.08 -2.61 -25.40
N PRO A 327 13.18 -3.17 -26.62
CA PRO A 327 12.62 -2.53 -27.80
C PRO A 327 11.11 -2.26 -27.62
N PRO A 328 10.55 -1.20 -28.22
CA PRO A 328 9.14 -0.87 -28.10
C PRO A 328 8.19 -1.95 -28.67
N GLU A 329 8.72 -2.85 -29.49
CA GLU A 329 7.98 -3.97 -30.10
C GLU A 329 7.99 -5.25 -29.25
N CYS A 330 8.78 -5.30 -28.17
CA CYS A 330 8.95 -6.49 -27.34
C CYS A 330 8.59 -6.21 -25.87
N HIS A 331 7.69 -7.00 -25.30
CA HIS A 331 7.31 -6.88 -23.89
C HIS A 331 8.13 -7.80 -22.97
N PHE A 332 8.82 -8.80 -23.51
CA PHE A 332 9.64 -9.75 -22.75
C PHE A 332 11.11 -9.73 -23.19
N HIS A 333 12.03 -9.87 -22.23
CA HIS A 333 13.47 -9.94 -22.51
C HIS A 333 13.87 -11.31 -23.07
N GLY A 334 13.15 -12.35 -22.64
CA GLY A 334 13.39 -13.72 -23.05
C GLY A 334 12.11 -14.52 -23.11
N PHE A 335 12.02 -15.42 -24.08
CA PHE A 335 11.06 -16.52 -24.13
C PHE A 335 11.83 -17.81 -23.82
N ILE A 336 11.39 -18.62 -22.87
CA ILE A 336 12.01 -19.92 -22.60
C ILE A 336 11.16 -21.04 -23.18
N SER A 337 11.72 -21.75 -24.17
CA SER A 337 11.10 -22.94 -24.77
C SER A 337 11.62 -24.19 -24.09
N HIS A 338 10.72 -25.10 -23.72
CA HIS A 338 11.07 -26.36 -23.06
C HIS A 338 10.07 -27.48 -23.38
N ALA A 339 10.53 -28.72 -23.24
CA ALA A 339 9.63 -29.86 -23.27
C ALA A 339 8.86 -29.96 -21.94
N TRP A 340 7.53 -29.90 -21.98
CA TRP A 340 6.70 -29.95 -20.76
C TRP A 340 6.92 -31.21 -19.92
N GLY A 341 7.25 -32.35 -20.55
CA GLY A 341 7.45 -33.62 -19.83
C GLY A 341 8.76 -33.72 -19.05
N THR A 342 9.80 -32.97 -19.41
CA THR A 342 11.16 -33.14 -18.88
C THR A 342 11.80 -31.84 -18.40
N GLY A 343 11.36 -30.68 -18.88
CA GLY A 343 11.97 -29.37 -18.60
C GLY A 343 11.15 -28.41 -17.75
N GLN A 344 9.92 -28.77 -17.36
CA GLN A 344 8.99 -27.85 -16.67
C GLN A 344 9.56 -27.28 -15.36
N ASP A 345 9.96 -28.14 -14.44
CA ASP A 345 10.41 -27.71 -13.10
C ASP A 345 11.76 -26.98 -13.17
N SER A 346 12.65 -27.45 -14.04
CA SER A 346 13.96 -26.84 -14.27
C SER A 346 13.83 -25.44 -14.86
N THR A 347 12.97 -25.25 -15.86
CA THR A 347 12.75 -23.92 -16.46
C THR A 347 12.08 -22.95 -15.50
N HIS A 348 11.10 -23.38 -14.72
CA HIS A 348 10.50 -22.55 -13.67
C HIS A 348 11.54 -22.12 -12.63
N THR A 349 12.45 -23.02 -12.25
CA THR A 349 13.58 -22.70 -11.37
C THR A 349 14.52 -21.68 -11.98
N VAL A 350 14.90 -21.86 -13.26
CA VAL A 350 15.78 -20.92 -13.99
C VAL A 350 15.15 -19.54 -14.07
N VAL A 351 13.88 -19.45 -14.47
CA VAL A 351 13.15 -18.17 -14.57
C VAL A 351 13.13 -17.45 -13.21
N ARG A 352 12.82 -18.18 -12.13
CA ARG A 352 12.75 -17.59 -10.79
C ARG A 352 14.11 -17.13 -10.27
N GLN A 353 15.16 -17.91 -10.53
CA GLN A 353 16.53 -17.52 -10.18
C GLN A 353 16.97 -16.27 -10.96
N LEU A 354 16.67 -16.20 -12.27
CA LEU A 354 16.96 -15.03 -13.07
C LEU A 354 16.20 -13.80 -12.57
N GLN A 355 14.92 -13.92 -12.21
CA GLN A 355 14.14 -12.81 -11.64
C GLN A 355 14.68 -12.32 -10.29
N LEU A 356 15.25 -13.21 -9.48
CA LEU A 356 15.90 -12.85 -8.20
C LEU A 356 17.24 -12.15 -8.43
N LEU A 357 18.06 -12.67 -9.34
CA LEU A 357 19.40 -12.18 -9.62
C LEU A 357 19.41 -10.91 -10.49
N LEU A 358 18.40 -10.73 -11.35
CA LEU A 358 18.23 -9.59 -12.26
C LEU A 358 16.88 -8.91 -12.01
N PRO A 359 16.78 -8.03 -11.00
CA PRO A 359 15.55 -7.32 -10.70
C PRO A 359 15.05 -6.53 -11.92
N GLY A 360 13.82 -6.82 -12.35
CA GLY A 360 13.20 -6.18 -13.52
C GLY A 360 13.26 -6.99 -14.81
N VAL A 361 13.95 -8.14 -14.83
CA VAL A 361 13.90 -9.05 -15.99
C VAL A 361 12.50 -9.64 -16.11
N ARG A 362 11.97 -9.55 -17.32
CA ARG A 362 10.69 -10.14 -17.74
C ARG A 362 10.99 -11.30 -18.66
N ILE A 363 10.73 -12.51 -18.20
CA ILE A 363 10.91 -13.74 -18.98
C ILE A 363 9.53 -14.36 -19.13
N TRP A 364 9.18 -14.71 -20.36
CA TRP A 364 7.93 -15.38 -20.69
C TRP A 364 8.09 -16.89 -20.47
N LEU A 365 7.14 -17.50 -19.75
CA LEU A 365 7.10 -18.95 -19.48
C LEU A 365 5.67 -19.48 -19.69
N ASP A 366 5.54 -20.59 -20.41
CA ASP A 366 4.24 -21.22 -20.75
C ASP A 366 3.31 -21.39 -19.53
N VAL A 367 3.86 -21.87 -18.41
CA VAL A 367 3.10 -22.23 -17.19
C VAL A 367 2.43 -21.03 -16.55
N ASP A 368 3.05 -19.86 -16.70
CA ASP A 368 2.66 -18.63 -16.02
C ASP A 368 1.87 -17.69 -16.94
N ASN A 369 1.95 -17.87 -18.26
CA ASN A 369 1.50 -16.87 -19.25
C ASN A 369 0.65 -17.43 -20.41
N LEU A 370 0.42 -18.74 -20.50
CA LEU A 370 -0.29 -19.35 -21.63
C LEU A 370 -1.80 -19.53 -21.34
N ASP A 371 -2.62 -18.63 -21.88
CA ASP A 371 -4.09 -18.78 -21.91
C ASP A 371 -4.58 -19.66 -23.10
N ASP A 372 -3.80 -19.70 -24.19
CA ASP A 372 -4.16 -20.38 -25.45
C ASP A 372 -2.89 -20.83 -26.21
N VAL A 373 -2.80 -22.11 -26.53
CA VAL A 373 -1.70 -22.76 -27.28
C VAL A 373 -1.61 -22.22 -28.72
N GLY A 374 -2.68 -21.61 -29.25
CA GLY A 374 -2.69 -21.00 -30.59
C GLY A 374 -1.88 -19.71 -30.72
N LYS A 375 -1.36 -19.15 -29.62
CA LYS A 375 -0.66 -17.85 -29.60
C LYS A 375 0.86 -17.94 -29.37
N LEU A 376 1.42 -19.15 -29.36
CA LEU A 376 2.85 -19.40 -29.10
C LEU A 376 3.76 -18.58 -30.02
N GLU A 377 3.47 -18.52 -31.32
CA GLU A 377 4.27 -17.76 -32.29
C GLU A 377 4.24 -16.25 -32.02
N ALA A 378 3.10 -15.73 -31.56
CA ALA A 378 2.98 -14.32 -31.18
C ALA A 378 3.78 -14.01 -29.91
N SER A 379 3.80 -14.93 -28.94
CA SER A 379 4.60 -14.80 -27.72
C SER A 379 6.10 -14.84 -28.01
N VAL A 380 6.54 -15.66 -28.97
CA VAL A 380 7.94 -15.68 -29.45
C VAL A 380 8.30 -14.37 -30.14
N ALA A 381 7.39 -13.82 -30.95
CA ALA A 381 7.59 -12.51 -31.56
C ALA A 381 7.65 -11.37 -30.52
N ASP A 382 6.95 -11.51 -29.40
CA ASP A 382 6.93 -10.51 -28.32
C ASP A 382 8.17 -10.55 -27.39
N ALA A 383 9.05 -11.53 -27.59
CA ALA A 383 10.28 -11.67 -26.83
C ALA A 383 11.52 -11.22 -27.62
N MET A 384 12.43 -10.52 -26.94
CA MET A 384 13.69 -10.05 -27.51
C MET A 384 14.69 -11.20 -27.78
N THR A 385 14.75 -12.17 -26.87
CA THR A 385 15.70 -13.30 -26.90
C THR A 385 14.95 -14.63 -26.80
N PHE A 386 15.49 -15.67 -27.42
CA PHE A 386 14.91 -17.02 -27.35
C PHE A 386 15.85 -17.95 -26.58
N LEU A 387 15.42 -18.42 -25.42
CA LEU A 387 16.13 -19.37 -24.57
C LEU A 387 15.62 -20.77 -24.87
N ILE A 388 16.53 -21.69 -25.18
CA ILE A 388 16.21 -23.08 -25.49
C ILE A 388 16.63 -23.95 -24.32
N PHE A 389 15.69 -24.59 -23.63
CA PHE A 389 16.00 -25.58 -22.61
C PHE A 389 16.07 -26.99 -23.21
N LEU A 390 17.30 -27.40 -23.56
CA LEU A 390 17.61 -28.67 -24.19
C LEU A 390 17.55 -29.81 -23.16
N SER A 391 16.42 -30.51 -23.16
CA SER A 391 16.14 -31.72 -22.38
C SER A 391 15.68 -32.85 -23.30
N ALA A 392 15.71 -34.08 -22.80
CA ALA A 392 15.31 -35.28 -23.54
C ALA A 392 13.91 -35.10 -24.15
N GLY A 393 13.81 -35.32 -25.46
CA GLY A 393 12.56 -35.20 -26.20
C GLY A 393 12.21 -33.78 -26.69
N TYR A 394 13.06 -32.78 -26.46
CA TYR A 394 12.83 -31.39 -26.91
C TYR A 394 12.52 -31.31 -28.42
N PHE A 395 13.37 -31.89 -29.28
CA PHE A 395 13.16 -31.86 -30.73
C PHE A 395 12.01 -32.76 -31.21
N ARG A 396 11.56 -33.72 -30.38
CA ARG A 396 10.40 -34.58 -30.69
C ARG A 396 9.08 -33.85 -30.43
N SER A 397 9.07 -32.93 -29.48
CA SER A 397 7.90 -32.11 -29.17
C SER A 397 7.49 -31.26 -30.37
N TRP A 398 6.19 -31.31 -30.70
CA TRP A 398 5.64 -30.53 -31.81
C TRP A 398 5.56 -29.03 -31.48
N ASN A 399 5.20 -28.68 -30.23
CA ASN A 399 5.13 -27.28 -29.79
C ASN A 399 6.52 -26.63 -29.77
N CYS A 400 7.52 -27.29 -29.16
CA CYS A 400 8.88 -26.77 -29.11
C CYS A 400 9.48 -26.54 -30.51
N ARG A 401 9.13 -27.40 -31.48
CA ARG A 401 9.54 -27.18 -32.89
C ARG A 401 8.84 -25.98 -33.50
N ARG A 402 7.54 -25.76 -33.27
CA ARG A 402 6.83 -24.56 -33.74
C ARG A 402 7.47 -23.28 -33.20
N GLU A 403 7.73 -23.25 -31.89
CA GLU A 403 8.39 -22.11 -31.23
C GLU A 403 9.80 -21.87 -31.79
N LEU A 404 10.58 -22.94 -31.96
CA LEU A 404 11.92 -22.88 -32.52
C LEU A 404 11.90 -22.33 -33.96
N TYR A 405 11.00 -22.82 -34.82
CA TYR A 405 10.87 -22.33 -36.18
C TYR A 405 10.38 -20.88 -36.24
N ALA A 406 9.47 -20.47 -35.35
CA ALA A 406 9.05 -19.08 -35.23
C ALA A 406 10.20 -18.16 -34.81
N ALA A 407 11.02 -18.58 -33.84
CA ALA A 407 12.19 -17.84 -33.40
C ALA A 407 13.25 -17.71 -34.51
N LEU A 408 13.45 -18.79 -35.29
CA LEU A 408 14.34 -18.80 -36.45
C LEU A 408 13.84 -17.85 -37.55
N ALA A 409 12.54 -17.89 -37.84
CA ALA A 409 11.93 -17.00 -38.83
C ALA A 409 12.01 -15.52 -38.43
N ALA A 410 11.91 -15.23 -37.13
CA ALA A 410 12.06 -13.88 -36.57
C ALA A 410 13.53 -13.47 -36.30
N ASN A 411 14.50 -14.31 -36.65
CA ASN A 411 15.94 -14.09 -36.45
C ASN A 411 16.29 -13.65 -35.02
N ARG A 412 15.66 -14.29 -34.02
CA ARG A 412 15.89 -13.97 -32.60
C ARG A 412 17.25 -14.49 -32.14
N PRO A 413 17.97 -13.77 -31.25
CA PRO A 413 19.17 -14.30 -30.61
C PRO A 413 18.84 -15.55 -29.78
N PHE A 414 19.64 -16.60 -29.93
CA PHE A 414 19.45 -17.89 -29.25
C PHE A 414 20.39 -18.06 -28.07
N ILE A 415 19.85 -18.48 -26.93
CA ILE A 415 20.62 -18.89 -25.75
C ILE A 415 20.28 -20.35 -25.42
N PRO A 416 21.10 -21.32 -25.84
CA PRO A 416 20.89 -22.71 -25.49
C PRO A 416 21.31 -22.98 -24.04
N ILE A 417 20.45 -23.67 -23.30
CA ILE A 417 20.67 -24.16 -21.95
C ILE A 417 20.56 -25.68 -22.02
N HIS A 418 21.65 -26.38 -21.72
CA HIS A 418 21.69 -27.83 -21.79
C HIS A 418 21.50 -28.46 -20.42
N GLU A 419 20.48 -29.32 -20.28
CA GLU A 419 20.29 -30.12 -19.08
C GLU A 419 21.31 -31.27 -19.06
N ALA A 420 22.21 -31.22 -18.08
CA ALA A 420 23.27 -32.20 -17.92
C ALA A 420 22.86 -33.35 -16.97
N ASP A 421 21.87 -33.13 -16.10
CA ASP A 421 21.43 -34.11 -15.12
C ASP A 421 20.49 -35.13 -15.77
N VAL A 422 20.98 -36.36 -15.97
CA VAL A 422 20.22 -37.47 -16.56
C VAL A 422 18.95 -37.79 -15.77
N ALA A 423 18.96 -37.61 -14.44
CA ALA A 423 17.79 -37.86 -13.61
C ALA A 423 16.65 -36.84 -13.84
N LYS A 424 16.98 -35.67 -14.40
CA LYS A 424 16.05 -34.59 -14.73
C LYS A 424 15.79 -34.46 -16.23
N GLY A 425 16.04 -35.53 -16.99
CA GLY A 425 15.86 -35.55 -18.43
C GLY A 425 17.04 -34.98 -19.21
N GLY A 426 18.23 -34.90 -18.62
CA GLY A 426 19.47 -34.60 -19.33
C GLY A 426 19.83 -35.72 -20.31
N ALA A 427 20.29 -35.34 -21.50
CA ALA A 427 20.73 -36.27 -22.54
C ALA A 427 21.94 -35.70 -23.27
N SER A 428 22.80 -36.55 -23.84
CA SER A 428 23.91 -36.07 -24.64
C SER A 428 23.41 -35.30 -25.87
N ILE A 429 24.19 -34.34 -26.36
CA ILE A 429 23.83 -33.56 -27.57
C ILE A 429 23.56 -34.48 -28.76
N GLN A 430 24.31 -35.60 -28.87
CA GLN A 430 24.07 -36.62 -29.90
C GLN A 430 22.71 -37.28 -29.72
N ALA A 431 22.35 -37.68 -28.50
CA ALA A 431 21.06 -38.30 -28.20
C ALA A 431 19.87 -37.33 -28.33
N LEU A 432 20.10 -36.01 -28.22
CA LEU A 432 19.07 -35.00 -28.47
C LEU A 432 18.81 -34.78 -29.97
N ARG A 433 19.79 -35.08 -30.83
CA ARG A 433 19.67 -34.92 -32.28
C ARG A 433 18.77 -35.98 -32.92
N ASP A 434 18.70 -37.16 -32.30
CA ASP A 434 18.02 -38.36 -32.80
C ASP A 434 16.62 -38.55 -32.17
#